data_AF-A0A939ZHZ1-F1
#
_entry.id   AF-A0A939ZHZ1-F1
#
_cell.length_a   1.000
_cell.length_b   1.000
_cell.length_c   1.000
_cell.angle_alpha   90.00
_cell.angle_beta   90.00
_cell.angle_gamma   90.00
#
_symmetry.space_group_name_H-M   'P 1'
#
loop_
_entity.id
_entity.type
_entity.pdbx_description
1 polymer ?
#
loop_
_entity_poly.entity_id
_entity_poly.type
_entity_poly.pdbx_seq_one_letter_code
_entity_poly.pdbx_strand_id
1 'polypeptide(L)'
;MTFDELVTKVRIMASTVDASNRDFLAVQINITGKDSGVFYVEVKDHRINVEPYDYHDRNCAITINMTNFNKLIDGKLDPILAFTTGKLKVEGDAGKALEFANLLK
;
A
#
# COMPACT_ATOMS: atom_id res chain seq x y z
N MET A 1 6.30 -13.07 -8.49
CA MET A 1 5.45 -12.16 -9.25
C MET A 1 6.26 -10.96 -9.67
N THR A 2 6.01 -10.43 -10.85
CA THR A 2 6.59 -9.17 -11.32
C THR A 2 5.92 -7.97 -10.63
N PHE A 3 6.49 -6.78 -10.83
CA PHE A 3 5.87 -5.54 -10.36
C PHE A 3 4.48 -5.30 -10.98
N ASP A 4 4.33 -5.55 -12.28
CA ASP A 4 3.05 -5.35 -12.99
C ASP A 4 1.96 -6.32 -12.51
N GLU A 5 2.34 -7.57 -12.23
CA GLU A 5 1.45 -8.57 -11.62
C GLU A 5 1.00 -8.12 -10.23
N LEU A 6 1.90 -7.51 -9.45
CA LEU A 6 1.56 -6.95 -8.13
C LEU A 6 0.54 -5.82 -8.28
N VAL A 7 0.79 -4.83 -9.14
CA VAL A 7 -0.13 -3.69 -9.35
C VAL A 7 -1.50 -4.19 -9.80
N THR A 8 -1.53 -5.19 -10.68
CA THR A 8 -2.78 -5.83 -11.13
C THR A 8 -3.52 -6.49 -9.98
N LYS A 9 -2.81 -7.25 -9.12
CA LYS A 9 -3.39 -7.85 -7.91
C LYS A 9 -4.00 -6.79 -7.00
N VAL A 10 -3.26 -5.71 -6.71
CA VAL A 10 -3.73 -4.63 -5.83
C VAL A 10 -4.97 -3.93 -6.41
N ARG A 11 -5.02 -3.71 -7.73
CA ARG A 11 -6.21 -3.17 -8.42
C ARG A 11 -7.45 -4.05 -8.25
N ILE A 12 -7.29 -5.37 -8.40
CA ILE A 12 -8.38 -6.32 -8.20
C ILE A 12 -8.88 -6.26 -6.76
N MET A 13 -7.96 -6.29 -5.78
CA MET A 13 -8.32 -6.18 -4.36
C MET A 13 -9.04 -4.86 -4.07
N ALA A 14 -8.49 -3.73 -4.52
CA ALA A 14 -9.06 -2.40 -4.37
C ALA A 14 -10.50 -2.31 -4.93
N SER A 15 -10.80 -2.99 -6.03
CA SER A 15 -12.15 -3.02 -6.63
C SER A 15 -13.21 -3.72 -5.78
N THR A 16 -12.79 -4.51 -4.80
CA THR A 16 -13.68 -5.26 -3.88
C THR A 16 -13.85 -4.59 -2.52
N VAL A 17 -13.05 -3.58 -2.21
CA VAL A 17 -13.09 -2.89 -0.92
C VAL A 17 -14.13 -1.78 -0.94
N ASP A 18 -15.00 -1.74 0.07
CA ASP A 18 -15.94 -0.64 0.28
C ASP A 18 -15.22 0.59 0.87
N ALA A 19 -15.09 1.63 0.06
CA ALA A 19 -14.49 2.91 0.42
C ALA A 19 -15.53 4.02 0.68
N SER A 20 -16.83 3.69 0.77
CA SER A 20 -17.91 4.68 0.89
C SER A 20 -17.81 5.57 2.12
N ASN A 21 -17.29 5.05 3.22
CA ASN A 21 -17.15 5.77 4.49
C ASN A 21 -15.69 6.06 4.86
N ARG A 22 -14.82 6.19 3.86
CA ARG A 22 -13.39 6.42 4.05
C ARG A 22 -13.04 7.88 3.72
N ASP A 23 -12.25 8.48 4.60
CA ASP A 23 -11.67 9.80 4.37
C ASP A 23 -10.55 9.71 3.32
N PHE A 24 -10.05 10.88 2.90
CA PHE A 24 -8.90 10.97 2.02
C PHE A 24 -7.69 10.20 2.61
N LEU A 25 -7.11 9.35 1.76
CA LEU A 25 -5.93 8.56 2.05
C LEU A 25 -5.10 8.46 0.78
N ALA A 26 -3.83 8.81 0.87
CA ALA A 26 -2.89 8.85 -0.23
C ALA A 26 -1.58 8.20 0.21
N VAL A 27 -1.29 7.00 -0.29
CA VAL A 27 -0.12 6.22 0.13
C VAL A 27 0.70 5.76 -1.06
N GLN A 28 1.98 6.12 -1.05
CA GLN A 28 2.94 5.60 -2.02
C GLN A 28 3.57 4.30 -1.48
N ILE A 29 3.73 3.31 -2.36
CA ILE A 29 4.37 2.05 -2.06
C ILE A 29 5.65 1.93 -2.89
N ASN A 30 6.79 1.88 -2.19
CA ASN A 30 8.10 1.65 -2.78
C ASN A 30 8.47 0.17 -2.62
N ILE A 31 8.36 -0.60 -3.70
CA ILE A 31 8.75 -2.00 -3.73
C ILE A 31 10.25 -2.09 -4.00
N THR A 32 10.95 -2.77 -3.08
CA THR A 32 12.40 -3.00 -3.14
C THR A 32 12.72 -4.43 -3.59
N GLY A 33 13.93 -4.63 -4.14
CA GLY A 33 14.43 -5.93 -4.58
C GLY A 33 14.59 -6.01 -6.10
N LYS A 34 14.54 -7.23 -6.64
CA LYS A 34 14.76 -7.51 -8.07
C LYS A 34 13.65 -6.94 -8.96
N ASP A 35 12.40 -7.12 -8.56
CA ASP A 35 11.21 -6.62 -9.25
C ASP A 35 10.71 -5.33 -8.57
N SER A 36 11.61 -4.35 -8.44
CA SER A 36 11.34 -3.07 -7.79
C SER A 36 10.45 -2.17 -8.63
N GLY A 37 9.72 -1.28 -7.96
CA GLY A 37 8.93 -0.26 -8.61
C GLY A 37 8.17 0.57 -7.58
N VAL A 38 7.48 1.59 -8.06
CA VAL A 38 6.67 2.49 -7.23
C VAL A 38 5.27 2.54 -7.80
N PHE A 39 4.28 2.41 -6.91
CA PHE A 39 2.89 2.69 -7.24
C PHE A 39 2.25 3.43 -6.09
N TYR A 40 1.11 4.04 -6.39
CA TYR A 40 0.35 4.88 -5.48
C TYR A 40 -1.04 4.28 -5.29
N VAL A 41 -1.57 4.40 -4.07
CA VAL A 41 -2.93 4.03 -3.71
C VAL A 41 -3.62 5.23 -3.09
N GLU A 42 -4.76 5.61 -3.66
CA GLU A 42 -5.57 6.74 -3.22
C GLU A 42 -6.97 6.29 -2.85
N VAL A 43 -7.52 6.83 -1.77
CA VAL A 43 -8.95 6.88 -1.52
C VAL A 43 -9.42 8.29 -1.83
N LYS A 44 -10.19 8.43 -2.90
CA LYS A 44 -10.76 9.70 -3.36
C LYS A 44 -12.12 9.46 -3.99
N ASP A 45 -13.06 10.37 -3.75
CA ASP A 45 -14.44 10.29 -4.25
C ASP A 45 -15.07 8.92 -3.95
N HIS A 46 -14.82 8.40 -2.74
CA HIS A 46 -15.32 7.11 -2.26
C HIS A 46 -14.87 5.89 -3.08
N ARG A 47 -13.74 6.00 -3.79
CA ARG A 47 -13.14 4.94 -4.61
C ARG A 47 -11.66 4.79 -4.31
N ILE A 48 -11.15 3.59 -4.52
CA ILE A 48 -9.72 3.30 -4.41
C ILE A 48 -9.10 3.31 -5.81
N ASN A 49 -8.15 4.22 -6.04
CA ASN A 49 -7.36 4.29 -7.25
C ASN A 49 -5.97 3.68 -7.01
N VAL A 50 -5.43 2.97 -8.02
CA VAL A 50 -4.11 2.33 -7.93
C VAL A 50 -3.34 2.61 -9.21
N GLU A 51 -2.27 3.39 -9.08
CA GLU A 51 -1.61 4.02 -10.22
C GLU A 51 -0.08 3.85 -10.17
N PRO A 52 0.59 3.44 -11.26
CA PRO A 52 2.01 3.13 -11.28
C PRO A 52 2.88 4.37 -11.57
N TYR A 53 2.64 5.49 -10.87
CA TYR A 53 3.45 6.71 -10.97
C TYR A 53 3.67 7.38 -9.61
N ASP A 54 4.71 8.24 -9.54
CA ASP A 54 5.04 9.00 -8.33
C ASP A 54 4.00 10.11 -8.12
N TYR A 55 3.44 10.17 -6.91
CA TYR A 55 2.51 11.21 -6.50
C TYR A 55 3.10 11.95 -5.30
N HIS A 56 3.31 13.26 -5.47
CA HIS A 56 3.98 14.08 -4.47
C HIS A 56 3.07 14.50 -3.31
N ASP A 57 1.74 14.51 -3.50
CA ASP A 57 0.78 14.87 -2.45
C ASP A 57 0.26 13.62 -1.72
N ARG A 58 1.13 13.01 -0.91
CA ARG A 58 0.85 11.77 -0.19
C ARG A 58 0.84 11.99 1.31
N ASN A 59 -0.02 11.26 2.03
CA ASN A 59 0.02 11.23 3.49
C ASN A 59 1.27 10.53 4.01
N CYS A 60 1.67 9.44 3.34
CA CYS A 60 2.87 8.69 3.68
C CYS A 60 3.42 7.88 2.50
N ALA A 61 4.66 7.42 2.65
CA ALA A 61 5.26 6.41 1.79
C ALA A 61 5.66 5.19 2.62
N ILE A 62 5.37 4.00 2.09
CA ILE A 62 5.77 2.72 2.67
C ILE A 62 6.86 2.11 1.79
N THR A 63 8.02 1.83 2.37
CA THR A 63 9.10 1.12 1.69
C THR A 63 9.20 -0.30 2.22
N ILE A 64 9.07 -1.28 1.34
CA ILE A 64 8.92 -2.70 1.69
C ILE A 64 9.38 -3.58 0.53
N ASN A 65 9.77 -4.83 0.78
CA ASN A 65 10.09 -5.78 -0.30
C ASN A 65 8.82 -6.50 -0.80
N MET A 66 8.89 -7.04 -2.03
CA MET A 66 7.78 -7.73 -2.69
C MET A 66 7.15 -8.83 -1.82
N THR A 67 7.97 -9.63 -1.16
CA THR A 67 7.51 -10.77 -0.33
C THR A 67 6.73 -10.31 0.89
N ASN A 68 7.24 -9.31 1.61
CA ASN A 68 6.61 -8.79 2.82
C ASN A 68 5.33 -8.02 2.47
N PHE A 69 5.32 -7.26 1.36
CA PHE A 69 4.12 -6.56 0.92
C PHE A 69 2.99 -7.52 0.58
N ASN A 70 3.28 -8.61 -0.15
CA ASN A 70 2.28 -9.65 -0.41
C ASN A 70 1.73 -10.27 0.88
N LYS A 71 2.60 -10.56 1.86
CA LYS A 71 2.12 -11.07 3.15
C LYS A 71 1.28 -10.04 3.91
N LEU A 72 1.60 -8.76 3.79
CA LEU A 72 0.86 -7.67 4.44
C LEU A 72 -0.57 -7.60 3.91
N ILE A 73 -0.75 -7.51 2.59
CA ILE A 73 -2.07 -7.43 1.95
C ILE A 73 -2.85 -8.76 2.01
N ASP A 74 -2.16 -9.90 2.12
CA ASP A 74 -2.80 -11.20 2.39
C ASP A 74 -3.20 -11.38 3.88
N GLY A 75 -2.94 -10.41 4.75
CA GLY A 75 -3.20 -10.52 6.21
C GLY A 75 -2.25 -11.47 6.95
N LYS A 76 -1.19 -11.96 6.31
CA LYS A 76 -0.19 -12.91 6.86
C LYS A 76 1.01 -12.22 7.53
N LEU A 77 1.08 -10.90 7.47
CA LEU A 77 2.09 -10.09 8.14
C LEU A 77 1.40 -8.94 8.88
N ASP A 78 1.59 -8.89 10.19
CA ASP A 78 1.07 -7.79 10.99
C ASP A 78 1.83 -6.48 10.70
N PRO A 79 1.13 -5.37 10.39
CA PRO A 79 1.77 -4.10 10.04
C PRO A 79 2.62 -3.51 11.18
N ILE A 80 2.16 -3.63 12.44
CA ILE A 80 2.87 -3.06 13.59
C ILE A 80 4.16 -3.83 13.82
N LEU A 81 4.11 -5.16 13.78
CA LEU A 81 5.29 -6.01 13.89
C LEU A 81 6.25 -5.78 12.73
N ALA A 82 5.75 -5.64 11.51
CA ALA A 82 6.60 -5.42 10.35
C ALA A 82 7.31 -4.06 10.38
N PHE A 83 6.66 -3.02 10.89
CA PHE A 83 7.29 -1.71 11.11
C PHE A 83 8.34 -1.77 12.22
N THR A 84 7.98 -2.28 13.40
CA THR A 84 8.86 -2.34 14.57
C THR A 84 10.09 -3.25 14.35
N THR A 85 9.97 -4.29 13.52
CA THR A 85 11.09 -5.17 13.14
C THR A 85 11.86 -4.71 11.90
N GLY A 86 11.52 -3.56 11.31
CA GLY A 86 12.22 -2.99 10.16
C GLY A 86 11.97 -3.71 8.82
N LYS A 87 10.96 -4.57 8.75
CA LYS A 87 10.53 -5.25 7.52
C LYS A 87 9.78 -4.33 6.55
N LEU A 88 9.22 -3.24 7.07
CA LEU A 88 8.70 -2.11 6.32
C LEU A 88 9.16 -0.81 6.99
N LYS A 89 9.31 0.24 6.19
CA LYS A 89 9.58 1.60 6.67
C LYS A 89 8.42 2.50 6.29
N VAL A 90 8.15 3.51 7.12
CA VAL A 90 7.15 4.53 6.85
C VAL A 90 7.84 5.89 6.88
N GLU A 91 7.58 6.71 5.86
CA GLU A 91 7.90 8.13 5.81
C GLU A 91 6.58 8.92 5.78
N GLY A 92 6.47 9.98 6.59
CA GLY A 92 5.22 10.74 6.75
C GLY A 92 4.34 10.19 7.88
N ASP A 93 3.02 10.16 7.65
CA ASP A 93 2.04 9.80 8.67
C ASP A 93 1.92 8.26 8.87
N ALA A 94 2.36 7.78 10.04
CA ALA A 94 2.28 6.38 10.42
C ALA A 94 0.85 5.89 10.71
N GLY A 95 -0.05 6.76 11.17
CA GLY A 95 -1.46 6.44 11.35
C GLY A 95 -2.14 6.16 10.02
N LYS A 96 -1.83 6.97 9.00
CA LYS A 96 -2.31 6.76 7.62
C LYS A 96 -1.72 5.50 6.99
N ALA A 97 -0.46 5.16 7.29
CA ALA A 97 0.12 3.88 6.86
C ALA A 97 -0.60 2.66 7.49
N LEU A 98 -0.99 2.76 8.76
CA LEU A 98 -1.76 1.71 9.44
C LEU A 98 -3.19 1.60 8.89
N GLU A 99 -3.83 2.75 8.61
CA GLU A 99 -5.14 2.80 7.95
C GLU A 99 -5.10 2.06 6.60
N PHE A 100 -4.10 2.36 5.77
CA PHE A 100 -3.86 1.67 4.50
C PHE A 100 -3.65 0.16 4.66
N ALA A 101 -2.83 -0.26 5.63
CA ALA A 101 -2.57 -1.68 5.86
C ALA A 101 -3.82 -2.46 6.29
N ASN A 102 -4.84 -1.79 6.81
CA ASN A 102 -6.13 -2.39 7.14
C ASN A 102 -7.18 -2.24 6.02
N LEU A 103 -6.96 -1.32 5.08
CA LEU A 103 -7.85 -1.10 3.93
C LEU A 103 -7.77 -2.24 2.90
N LEU A 104 -6.56 -2.72 2.61
CA LEU A 104 -6.31 -3.73 1.58
C LEU A 104 -6.20 -5.17 2.11
N LYS A 105 -6.76 -5.46 3.28
CA LYS A 105 -6.84 -6.82 3.84
C LYS A 105 -8.07 -7.57 3.34
#